data_AF-A0ABD5MH65-F1
#
_entry.id   AF-A0ABD5MH65-F1
#
_cell.length_a   1.000
_cell.length_b   1.000
_cell.length_c   1.000
_cell.angle_alpha   90.00
_cell.angle_beta   90.00
_cell.angle_gamma   90.00
#
_symmetry.space_group_name_H-M   'P 1'
#
loop_
_entity.id
_entity.type
_entity.pdbx_description
1 polymer ?
#
loop_
_entity_poly.entity_id
_entity_poly.type
_entity_poly.pdbx_seq_one_letter_code
_entity_poly.pdbx_strand_id
1 'polypeptide(L)'
;MADLMDGDGRGQLVLVAGFALAIVLVALVLLANTAIFTENLATRDNGVGERDVLGYRSSVVDGAGGIVDRENTAEYDDREPLEENVTAGLAALDSQLRESAARRAASARADVDAATYTNGSLVRQNGTADDPRQFTNVSDDADWTVATDLERDGDGGATRGFIAVVTNSSLASASAGDPDEAFHVVVTNGSAAWHAYVYENSSSGAIAVAVKPAGESASATSQVCSVSASNATVDFTGGTLGGVDCPGLAFGGEVAGSATTDGYDVVVRNGDRAAGGYDLTVRTVGSGSVSDENVTDGPSADDPYHVPAVYAVEVPIDYWTSEVTYAETVRVAPGERDE
;
A
#
# COMPACT_ATOMS: atom_id res chain seq x y z
N MET A 1 57.68 -35.74 -76.69
CA MET A 1 57.42 -34.29 -76.82
C MET A 1 55.95 -34.14 -77.13
N ALA A 2 55.24 -33.39 -76.28
CA ALA A 2 53.81 -33.05 -76.32
C ALA A 2 52.82 -34.20 -76.07
N ASP A 3 51.77 -34.08 -75.25
CA ASP A 3 51.39 -33.13 -74.22
C ASP A 3 50.24 -33.83 -73.47
N LEU A 4 50.26 -33.86 -72.14
CA LEU A 4 49.19 -34.41 -71.30
C LEU A 4 48.53 -33.22 -70.61
N MET A 5 47.55 -32.63 -71.28
CA MET A 5 46.59 -31.71 -70.68
C MET A 5 45.19 -32.15 -71.10
N ASP A 6 44.48 -32.84 -70.21
CA ASP A 6 43.27 -32.29 -69.59
C ASP A 6 42.78 -33.22 -68.48
N GLY A 7 43.10 -32.84 -67.24
CA GLY A 7 42.91 -33.66 -66.05
C GLY A 7 42.36 -32.88 -64.87
N ASP A 8 41.44 -31.92 -65.09
CA ASP A 8 40.93 -31.06 -64.00
C ASP A 8 39.40 -30.85 -64.00
N GLY A 9 38.61 -31.73 -64.63
CA GLY A 9 37.13 -31.57 -64.66
C GLY A 9 36.35 -32.28 -63.55
N ARG A 10 36.89 -33.36 -62.96
CA ARG A 10 36.10 -34.26 -62.07
C ARG A 10 36.21 -33.92 -60.59
N GLY A 11 37.38 -33.47 -60.11
CA GLY A 11 37.54 -33.01 -58.73
C GLY A 11 36.73 -31.73 -58.45
N GLN A 12 36.64 -30.85 -59.45
CA GLN A 12 35.87 -29.61 -59.38
C GLN A 12 34.35 -29.88 -59.36
N LEU A 13 33.86 -30.90 -60.07
CA LEU A 13 32.45 -31.32 -60.01
C LEU A 13 32.04 -31.87 -58.64
N VAL A 14 32.94 -32.60 -57.95
CA VAL A 14 32.67 -33.09 -56.59
C VAL A 14 32.69 -31.95 -55.56
N LEU A 15 33.60 -30.98 -55.71
CA LEU A 15 33.63 -29.78 -54.87
C LEU A 15 32.40 -28.90 -55.06
N VAL A 16 31.93 -28.70 -56.30
CA VAL A 16 30.72 -27.91 -56.58
C VAL A 16 29.47 -28.63 -56.08
N ALA A 17 29.38 -29.96 -56.26
CA ALA A 17 28.26 -30.74 -55.72
C ALA A 17 28.24 -30.76 -54.19
N GLY A 18 29.41 -30.88 -53.55
CA GLY A 18 29.54 -30.81 -52.09
C GLY A 18 29.18 -29.43 -51.51
N PHE A 19 29.57 -28.36 -52.21
CA PHE A 19 29.22 -26.99 -51.81
C PHE A 19 27.72 -26.71 -51.97
N ALA A 20 27.12 -27.18 -53.07
CA ALA A 20 25.67 -27.08 -53.26
C ALA A 20 24.89 -27.82 -52.15
N LEU A 21 25.35 -29.02 -51.77
CA LEU A 21 24.76 -29.78 -50.66
C LEU A 21 24.90 -29.05 -49.32
N ALA A 22 26.08 -28.46 -49.06
CA ALA A 22 26.32 -27.68 -47.85
C ALA A 22 25.40 -26.46 -47.75
N ILE A 23 25.19 -25.74 -48.86
CA ILE A 23 24.25 -24.59 -48.88
C ILE A 23 22.82 -25.05 -48.59
N VAL A 24 22.38 -26.17 -49.18
CA VAL A 24 21.04 -26.71 -48.93
C VAL A 24 20.88 -27.13 -47.47
N LEU A 25 21.90 -27.74 -46.86
CA LEU A 25 21.89 -28.11 -45.45
C LEU A 25 21.88 -26.87 -44.53
N VAL A 26 22.67 -25.85 -44.83
CA VAL A 26 22.65 -24.58 -44.06
C VAL A 26 21.30 -23.87 -44.20
N ALA A 27 20.73 -23.84 -45.41
CA ALA A 27 19.38 -23.29 -45.62
C ALA A 27 18.32 -24.10 -44.88
N LEU A 28 18.42 -25.43 -44.84
CA LEU A 28 17.55 -26.31 -44.04
C LEU A 28 17.71 -26.08 -42.55
N VAL A 29 18.93 -25.89 -42.04
CA VAL A 29 19.18 -25.58 -40.63
C VAL A 29 18.66 -24.18 -40.29
N LEU A 30 18.83 -23.20 -41.17
CA LEU A 30 18.25 -21.86 -40.98
C LEU A 30 16.73 -21.91 -41.03
N LEU A 31 16.12 -22.65 -41.96
CA LEU A 31 14.67 -22.84 -42.02
C LEU A 31 14.14 -23.62 -40.82
N ALA A 32 14.86 -24.64 -40.33
CA ALA A 32 14.50 -25.38 -39.12
C ALA A 32 14.61 -24.49 -37.88
N ASN A 33 15.68 -23.71 -37.74
CA ASN A 33 15.82 -22.74 -36.66
C ASN A 33 14.81 -21.60 -36.75
N THR A 34 14.42 -21.20 -37.98
CA THR A 34 13.36 -20.20 -38.18
C THR A 34 12.00 -20.79 -37.86
N ALA A 35 11.71 -22.03 -38.27
CA ALA A 35 10.46 -22.74 -37.95
C ALA A 35 10.31 -22.98 -36.44
N ILE A 36 11.39 -23.34 -35.73
CA ILE A 36 11.41 -23.40 -34.26
C ILE A 36 11.18 -22.00 -33.65
N PHE A 37 11.62 -20.94 -34.33
CA PHE A 37 11.35 -19.56 -33.91
C PHE A 37 9.91 -19.10 -34.23
N THR A 38 9.28 -19.61 -35.29
CA THR A 38 7.87 -19.32 -35.63
C THR A 38 6.89 -20.20 -34.84
N GLU A 39 7.24 -21.45 -34.52
CA GLU A 39 6.45 -22.30 -33.60
C GLU A 39 6.55 -21.79 -32.15
N ASN A 40 7.64 -21.13 -31.76
CA ASN A 40 7.70 -20.39 -30.49
C ASN A 40 6.99 -19.03 -30.51
N LEU A 41 6.51 -18.56 -31.66
CA LEU A 41 5.71 -17.35 -31.73
C LEU A 41 4.20 -17.64 -31.59
N ALA A 42 3.76 -18.85 -31.89
CA ALA A 42 2.37 -19.29 -31.76
C ALA A 42 1.97 -19.66 -30.32
N THR A 43 2.94 -19.93 -29.44
CA THR A 43 2.72 -20.14 -27.99
C THR A 43 2.81 -18.85 -27.18
N ARG A 44 2.91 -17.69 -27.85
CA ARG A 44 2.94 -16.37 -27.22
C ARG A 44 1.55 -15.71 -27.15
N ASP A 45 0.51 -16.54 -27.10
CA ASP A 45 -0.86 -16.15 -26.72
C ASP A 45 -1.05 -16.13 -25.18
N ASN A 46 0.05 -16.16 -24.41
CA ASN A 46 0.05 -16.09 -22.94
C ASN A 46 -0.45 -14.74 -22.38
N GLY A 47 -0.89 -13.80 -23.21
CA GLY A 47 -1.31 -12.47 -22.77
C GLY A 47 -2.79 -12.35 -22.40
N VAL A 48 -3.66 -13.26 -22.81
CA VAL A 48 -5.11 -13.16 -22.54
C VAL A 48 -5.43 -13.69 -21.14
N GLY A 49 -4.94 -14.88 -20.80
CA GLY A 49 -5.16 -15.48 -19.47
C GLY A 49 -4.50 -14.72 -18.33
N GLU A 50 -3.28 -14.17 -18.53
CA GLU A 50 -2.58 -13.39 -17.50
C GLU A 50 -3.32 -12.08 -17.17
N ARG A 51 -3.84 -11.39 -18.19
CA ARG A 51 -4.61 -10.14 -17.99
C ARG A 51 -5.92 -10.40 -17.27
N ASP A 52 -6.60 -11.51 -17.58
CA ASP A 52 -7.83 -11.88 -16.90
C ASP A 52 -7.58 -12.26 -15.43
N VAL A 53 -6.50 -12.99 -15.14
CA VAL A 53 -6.06 -13.30 -13.77
C VAL A 53 -5.74 -12.04 -12.99
N LEU A 54 -4.92 -11.14 -13.55
CA LEU A 54 -4.56 -9.89 -12.90
C LEU A 54 -5.79 -8.99 -12.70
N GLY A 55 -6.72 -8.96 -13.67
CA GLY A 55 -7.98 -8.23 -13.55
C GLY A 55 -8.88 -8.80 -12.46
N TYR A 56 -8.97 -10.13 -12.35
CA TYR A 56 -9.69 -10.80 -11.26
C TYR A 56 -9.06 -10.48 -9.90
N ARG A 57 -7.73 -10.63 -9.77
CA ARG A 57 -6.98 -10.29 -8.56
C ARG A 57 -7.22 -8.84 -8.13
N SER A 58 -7.10 -7.87 -9.06
CA SER A 58 -7.39 -6.46 -8.79
C SER A 58 -8.83 -6.28 -8.31
N SER A 59 -9.80 -6.92 -8.96
CA SER A 59 -11.21 -6.82 -8.57
C SER A 59 -11.48 -7.39 -7.17
N VAL A 60 -10.77 -8.45 -6.76
CA VAL A 60 -10.84 -8.97 -5.38
C VAL A 60 -10.22 -7.98 -4.40
N VAL A 61 -9.01 -7.48 -4.67
CA VAL A 61 -8.31 -6.53 -3.79
C VAL A 61 -9.12 -5.24 -3.62
N ASP A 62 -9.56 -4.63 -4.72
CA ASP A 62 -10.34 -3.39 -4.71
C ASP A 62 -11.70 -3.59 -4.03
N GLY A 63 -12.38 -4.70 -4.36
CA GLY A 63 -13.69 -5.03 -3.80
C GLY A 63 -13.64 -5.33 -2.31
N ALA A 64 -12.69 -6.17 -1.88
CA ALA A 64 -12.45 -6.48 -0.47
C ALA A 64 -12.02 -5.25 0.31
N GLY A 65 -11.19 -4.39 -0.30
CA GLY A 65 -10.74 -3.16 0.33
C GLY A 65 -11.90 -2.20 0.59
N GLY A 66 -12.76 -1.98 -0.43
CA GLY A 66 -13.97 -1.19 -0.27
C GLY A 66 -15.00 -1.78 0.69
N ILE A 67 -15.01 -3.10 0.91
CA ILE A 67 -15.81 -3.75 1.97
C ILE A 67 -15.23 -3.42 3.34
N VAL A 68 -13.93 -3.67 3.55
CA VAL A 68 -13.26 -3.39 4.84
C VAL A 68 -13.41 -1.92 5.23
N ASP A 69 -13.19 -0.99 4.31
CA ASP A 69 -13.33 0.44 4.61
C ASP A 69 -14.76 0.85 4.94
N ARG A 70 -15.75 0.29 4.22
CA ARG A 70 -17.16 0.56 4.50
C ARG A 70 -17.56 0.06 5.88
N GLU A 71 -17.23 -1.18 6.21
CA GLU A 71 -17.63 -1.76 7.49
C GLU A 71 -16.86 -1.11 8.66
N ASN A 72 -15.57 -0.78 8.50
CA ASN A 72 -14.84 -0.03 9.52
C ASN A 72 -15.45 1.38 9.74
N THR A 73 -15.87 2.06 8.67
CA THR A 73 -16.50 3.40 8.75
C THR A 73 -17.89 3.36 9.39
N ALA A 74 -18.55 2.19 9.43
CA ALA A 74 -19.85 2.05 10.07
C ALA A 74 -19.77 2.08 11.61
N GLU A 75 -18.57 1.92 12.18
CA GLU A 75 -18.27 1.96 13.63
C GLU A 75 -19.13 1.00 14.46
N TYR A 76 -18.63 -0.22 14.67
CA TYR A 76 -19.29 -1.23 15.49
C TYR A 76 -18.81 -1.14 16.94
N ASP A 77 -19.72 -1.36 17.90
CA ASP A 77 -19.37 -1.49 19.31
C ASP A 77 -18.55 -2.76 19.60
N ASP A 78 -18.82 -3.83 18.85
CA ASP A 78 -18.24 -5.15 19.04
C ASP A 78 -17.60 -5.69 17.76
N ARG A 79 -16.60 -6.56 17.92
CA ARG A 79 -15.88 -7.18 16.81
C ARG A 79 -16.72 -8.19 16.02
N GLU A 80 -17.50 -9.01 16.71
CA GLU A 80 -18.30 -10.07 16.09
C GLU A 80 -19.22 -9.55 14.98
N PRO A 81 -20.06 -8.52 15.19
CA PRO A 81 -20.90 -7.99 14.11
C PRO A 81 -20.08 -7.33 12.99
N LEU A 82 -18.92 -6.75 13.27
CA LEU A 82 -18.02 -6.22 12.25
C LEU A 82 -17.52 -7.36 11.33
N GLU A 83 -16.97 -8.42 11.90
CA GLU A 83 -16.43 -9.56 11.14
C GLU A 83 -17.54 -10.30 10.38
N GLU A 84 -18.75 -10.43 10.93
CA GLU A 84 -19.91 -10.98 10.24
C GLU A 84 -20.28 -10.16 8.99
N ASN A 85 -20.31 -8.82 9.11
CA ASN A 85 -20.65 -7.95 7.98
C ASN A 85 -19.56 -7.93 6.90
N VAL A 86 -18.28 -7.94 7.29
CA VAL A 86 -17.17 -8.09 6.33
C VAL A 86 -17.26 -9.43 5.61
N THR A 87 -17.47 -10.53 6.34
CA THR A 87 -17.63 -11.88 5.77
C THR A 87 -18.80 -11.92 4.79
N ALA A 88 -19.96 -11.36 5.15
CA ALA A 88 -21.12 -11.28 4.28
C ALA A 88 -20.84 -10.45 3.01
N GLY A 89 -20.12 -9.34 3.15
CA GLY A 89 -19.68 -8.52 2.02
C GLY A 89 -18.75 -9.28 1.08
N LEU A 90 -17.76 -10.01 1.60
CA LEU A 90 -16.84 -10.82 0.81
C LEU A 90 -17.56 -11.96 0.07
N ALA A 91 -18.55 -12.60 0.71
CA ALA A 91 -19.36 -13.63 0.07
C ALA A 91 -20.20 -13.05 -1.09
N ALA A 92 -20.74 -11.84 -0.92
CA ALA A 92 -21.45 -11.14 -2.00
C ALA A 92 -20.51 -10.72 -3.14
N LEU A 93 -19.27 -10.33 -2.84
CA LEU A 93 -18.24 -10.04 -3.84
C LEU A 93 -17.85 -11.31 -4.62
N ASP A 94 -17.55 -12.40 -3.94
CA ASP A 94 -17.23 -13.70 -4.56
C ASP A 94 -18.35 -14.16 -5.51
N SER A 95 -19.62 -14.04 -5.10
CA SER A 95 -20.77 -14.39 -5.94
C SER A 95 -20.81 -13.57 -7.24
N GLN A 96 -20.56 -12.26 -7.16
CA GLN A 96 -20.52 -11.37 -8.32
C GLN A 96 -19.34 -11.67 -9.24
N LEU A 97 -18.16 -11.90 -8.67
CA LEU A 97 -16.95 -12.19 -9.45
C LEU A 97 -17.03 -13.57 -10.12
N ARG A 98 -17.62 -14.57 -9.47
CA ARG A 98 -17.95 -15.87 -10.06
C ARG A 98 -18.83 -15.76 -11.28
N GLU A 99 -19.91 -14.96 -11.18
CA GLU A 99 -20.80 -14.73 -12.32
C GLU A 99 -20.07 -14.04 -13.47
N SER A 100 -19.25 -13.04 -13.15
CA SER A 100 -18.42 -12.31 -14.10
C SER A 100 -17.41 -13.23 -14.81
N ALA A 101 -16.73 -14.12 -14.06
CA ALA A 101 -15.79 -15.10 -14.59
C ALA A 101 -16.50 -16.13 -15.48
N ALA A 102 -17.66 -16.65 -15.07
CA ALA A 102 -18.43 -17.61 -15.84
C ALA A 102 -18.83 -17.06 -17.22
N ARG A 103 -19.17 -15.78 -17.31
CA ARG A 103 -19.47 -15.09 -18.59
C ARG A 103 -18.25 -15.02 -19.53
N ARG A 104 -17.04 -15.18 -19.01
CA ARG A 104 -15.78 -15.27 -19.77
C ARG A 104 -15.27 -16.70 -19.93
N ALA A 105 -16.12 -17.70 -19.68
CA ALA A 105 -15.75 -19.12 -19.70
C ALA A 105 -14.61 -19.48 -18.72
N ALA A 106 -14.52 -18.75 -17.60
CA ALA A 106 -13.62 -19.02 -16.50
C ALA A 106 -14.39 -19.46 -15.25
N SER A 107 -13.71 -20.16 -14.34
CA SER A 107 -14.16 -20.41 -12.98
C SER A 107 -13.29 -19.60 -12.03
N ALA A 108 -13.89 -18.87 -11.11
CA ALA A 108 -13.18 -18.08 -10.11
C ALA A 108 -13.74 -18.39 -8.73
N ARG A 109 -12.93 -18.23 -7.68
CA ARG A 109 -13.37 -18.36 -6.29
C ARG A 109 -12.53 -17.45 -5.42
N ALA A 110 -13.17 -16.68 -4.56
CA ALA A 110 -12.57 -16.12 -3.36
C ALA A 110 -13.10 -16.95 -2.19
N ASP A 111 -12.20 -17.65 -1.50
CA ASP A 111 -12.56 -18.58 -0.44
C ASP A 111 -12.77 -17.85 0.88
N VAL A 112 -13.97 -17.33 1.06
CA VAL A 112 -14.36 -16.55 2.24
C VAL A 112 -14.31 -17.39 3.52
N ASP A 113 -14.58 -18.70 3.43
CA ASP A 113 -14.53 -19.60 4.59
C ASP A 113 -13.09 -19.83 5.09
N ALA A 114 -12.10 -19.63 4.22
CA ALA A 114 -10.68 -19.73 4.51
C ALA A 114 -10.00 -18.37 4.69
N ALA A 115 -10.77 -17.28 4.67
CA ALA A 115 -10.24 -15.94 4.90
C ALA A 115 -9.79 -15.76 6.36
N THR A 116 -8.68 -15.05 6.55
CA THR A 116 -8.17 -14.68 7.87
C THR A 116 -8.28 -13.19 8.08
N TYR A 117 -8.63 -12.79 9.30
CA TYR A 117 -8.78 -11.39 9.69
C TYR A 117 -7.64 -10.99 10.62
N THR A 118 -7.06 -9.83 10.35
CA THR A 118 -6.13 -9.17 11.27
C THR A 118 -6.88 -8.14 12.09
N ASN A 119 -6.81 -8.28 13.40
CA ASN A 119 -7.40 -7.35 14.35
C ASN A 119 -6.83 -5.95 14.20
N GLY A 120 -7.72 -4.96 14.24
CA GLY A 120 -7.33 -3.56 14.39
C GLY A 120 -8.29 -2.78 15.26
N SER A 121 -7.94 -1.51 15.44
CA SER A 121 -8.81 -0.49 16.02
C SER A 121 -8.77 0.74 15.13
N LEU A 122 -9.94 1.27 14.80
CA LEU A 122 -10.10 2.58 14.18
C LEU A 122 -10.04 3.61 15.30
N VAL A 123 -9.10 4.54 15.23
CA VAL A 123 -9.00 5.70 16.12
C VAL A 123 -9.44 6.93 15.34
N ARG A 124 -10.30 7.75 15.93
CA ARG A 124 -10.94 8.89 15.27
C ARG A 124 -11.11 10.07 16.22
N GLN A 125 -11.00 11.27 15.68
CA GLN A 125 -11.49 12.50 16.32
C GLN A 125 -12.40 13.27 15.36
N ASN A 126 -13.64 13.53 15.80
CA ASN A 126 -14.74 14.07 14.99
C ASN A 126 -14.66 15.59 14.73
N GLY A 127 -13.50 16.12 14.37
CA GLY A 127 -13.39 17.50 13.91
C GLY A 127 -13.38 17.63 12.39
N THR A 128 -13.68 18.82 11.91
CA THR A 128 -13.73 19.12 10.47
C THR A 128 -13.03 20.44 10.16
N ALA A 129 -12.96 20.82 8.89
CA ALA A 129 -12.47 22.15 8.54
C ALA A 129 -13.39 23.30 9.02
N ASP A 130 -14.70 23.03 9.13
CA ASP A 130 -15.71 24.02 9.52
C ASP A 130 -15.95 24.05 11.04
N ASP A 131 -15.70 22.93 11.72
CA ASP A 131 -15.78 22.77 13.18
C ASP A 131 -14.52 22.01 13.67
N PRO A 132 -13.36 22.69 13.70
CA PRO A 132 -12.09 22.04 14.01
C PRO A 132 -11.94 21.80 15.51
N ARG A 133 -11.41 20.62 15.86
CA ARG A 133 -11.04 20.28 17.25
C ARG A 133 -9.53 20.25 17.39
N GLN A 134 -9.00 20.67 18.53
CA GLN A 134 -7.57 20.53 18.82
C GLN A 134 -7.21 19.06 18.93
N PHE A 135 -6.01 18.67 18.48
CA PHE A 135 -5.55 17.29 18.48
C PHE A 135 -5.01 16.85 19.86
N THR A 136 -5.79 17.10 20.90
CA THR A 136 -5.50 16.74 22.30
C THR A 136 -6.12 15.39 22.68
N ASN A 137 -5.62 14.76 23.75
CA ASN A 137 -6.21 13.55 24.31
C ASN A 137 -7.53 13.83 25.06
N VAL A 138 -8.13 12.78 25.64
CA VAL A 138 -9.33 12.86 26.52
C VAL A 138 -9.19 13.75 27.77
N SER A 139 -7.96 14.16 28.12
CA SER A 139 -7.64 15.02 29.27
C SER A 139 -7.14 16.41 28.85
N ASP A 140 -7.29 16.78 27.56
CA ASP A 140 -6.81 18.01 26.95
C ASP A 140 -5.26 18.17 26.90
N ASP A 141 -4.50 17.08 27.06
CA ASP A 141 -3.04 17.11 26.90
C ASP A 141 -2.66 17.19 25.41
N ALA A 142 -1.76 18.11 25.09
CA ALA A 142 -1.22 18.30 23.75
C ALA A 142 -0.19 17.23 23.33
N ASP A 143 0.43 16.57 24.31
CA ASP A 143 1.47 15.58 24.12
C ASP A 143 0.99 14.23 24.66
N TRP A 144 0.64 13.31 23.77
CA TRP A 144 -0.01 12.06 24.17
C TRP A 144 0.30 10.91 23.21
N THR A 145 0.14 9.69 23.69
CA THR A 145 0.38 8.48 22.89
C THR A 145 -0.95 7.95 22.38
N VAL A 146 -1.04 7.75 21.06
CA VAL A 146 -2.24 7.24 20.39
C VAL A 146 -2.34 5.72 20.57
N ALA A 147 -1.25 5.03 20.26
CA ALA A 147 -1.16 3.59 20.32
C ALA A 147 0.29 3.16 20.62
N THR A 148 0.43 2.01 21.26
CA THR A 148 1.70 1.47 21.73
C THR A 148 2.00 0.10 21.15
N ASP A 149 3.28 -0.24 21.07
CA ASP A 149 3.78 -1.58 20.75
C ASP A 149 3.23 -2.15 19.43
N LEU A 150 3.04 -1.29 18.43
CA LEU A 150 2.50 -1.66 17.13
C LEU A 150 3.55 -2.46 16.34
N GLU A 151 3.32 -3.76 16.26
CA GLU A 151 4.17 -4.69 15.52
C GLU A 151 3.78 -4.71 14.03
N ARG A 152 4.73 -4.94 13.12
CA ARG A 152 4.55 -5.10 11.67
C ARG A 152 4.29 -6.58 11.33
N ASP A 153 3.60 -6.85 10.22
CA ASP A 153 3.37 -8.23 9.73
C ASP A 153 3.98 -8.46 8.35
N GLY A 154 5.15 -9.10 8.32
CA GLY A 154 5.87 -9.37 7.07
C GLY A 154 6.16 -8.09 6.29
N ASP A 155 5.59 -7.98 5.09
CA ASP A 155 5.68 -6.80 4.23
C ASP A 155 4.70 -5.68 4.60
N GLY A 156 3.73 -5.95 5.48
CA GLY A 156 2.64 -5.03 5.81
C GLY A 156 2.84 -4.26 7.12
N GLY A 157 2.56 -2.96 7.12
CA GLY A 157 2.61 -2.03 8.26
C GLY A 157 1.69 -2.37 9.44
N ALA A 158 1.76 -1.54 10.48
CA ALA A 158 0.93 -1.64 11.69
C ALA A 158 0.00 -0.44 11.93
N THR A 159 0.09 0.57 11.06
CA THR A 159 -0.76 1.76 11.03
C THR A 159 -1.09 2.05 9.58
N ARG A 160 -2.37 2.29 9.28
CA ARG A 160 -2.86 2.60 7.93
C ARG A 160 -3.94 3.67 7.97
N GLY A 161 -4.12 4.37 6.86
CA GLY A 161 -5.14 5.39 6.71
C GLY A 161 -5.05 6.50 7.76
N PHE A 162 -3.84 6.88 8.20
CA PHE A 162 -3.66 8.01 9.09
C PHE A 162 -3.82 9.32 8.30
N ILE A 163 -5.05 9.82 8.28
CA ILE A 163 -5.48 10.97 7.51
C ILE A 163 -5.99 12.05 8.48
N ALA A 164 -5.38 13.23 8.45
CA ALA A 164 -5.80 14.38 9.24
C ALA A 164 -6.24 15.53 8.34
N VAL A 165 -7.39 16.13 8.62
CA VAL A 165 -7.77 17.44 8.09
C VAL A 165 -7.23 18.49 9.05
N VAL A 166 -6.47 19.47 8.54
CA VAL A 166 -5.93 20.57 9.34
C VAL A 166 -6.42 21.92 8.84
N THR A 167 -6.61 22.87 9.75
CA THR A 167 -6.98 24.25 9.42
C THR A 167 -5.78 25.19 9.56
N ASN A 168 -5.45 25.95 8.50
CA ASN A 168 -4.23 26.76 8.45
C ASN A 168 -4.16 27.78 9.59
N SER A 169 -5.29 28.41 9.93
CA SER A 169 -5.38 29.41 11.01
C SER A 169 -5.15 28.86 12.42
N SER A 170 -5.18 27.53 12.59
CA SER A 170 -4.88 26.87 13.87
C SER A 170 -3.42 26.43 13.99
N LEU A 171 -2.70 26.38 12.87
CA LEU A 171 -1.33 25.90 12.84
C LEU A 171 -0.39 26.94 13.44
N ALA A 172 0.59 26.49 14.21
CA ALA A 172 1.70 27.35 14.61
C ALA A 172 2.48 27.83 13.37
N SER A 173 2.90 29.10 13.39
CA SER A 173 3.79 29.66 12.37
C SER A 173 5.23 29.17 12.63
N ALA A 174 5.80 28.42 11.70
CA ALA A 174 7.11 27.77 11.89
C ALA A 174 7.92 27.66 10.57
N SER A 175 9.04 26.94 10.63
CA SER A 175 9.84 26.56 9.46
C SER A 175 10.53 25.21 9.68
N ALA A 176 10.99 24.54 8.63
CA ALA A 176 11.74 23.29 8.78
C ALA A 176 13.03 23.43 9.61
N GLY A 177 13.63 24.63 9.67
CA GLY A 177 14.83 24.88 10.47
C GLY A 177 14.54 25.15 11.95
N ASP A 178 13.27 25.37 12.31
CA ASP A 178 12.82 25.64 13.67
C ASP A 178 11.36 25.14 13.83
N PRO A 179 11.15 23.81 13.89
CA PRO A 179 9.82 23.20 13.87
C PRO A 179 9.28 22.90 15.29
N ASP A 180 10.00 23.27 16.36
CA ASP A 180 9.76 22.76 17.71
C ASP A 180 8.38 23.12 18.28
N GLU A 181 7.78 24.24 17.85
CA GLU A 181 6.43 24.65 18.23
C GLU A 181 5.33 24.10 17.29
N ALA A 182 5.69 23.41 16.22
CA ALA A 182 4.72 22.85 15.28
C ALA A 182 4.06 21.58 15.85
N PHE A 183 2.78 21.40 15.53
CA PHE A 183 2.12 20.11 15.67
C PHE A 183 2.90 19.05 14.89
N HIS A 184 3.10 17.89 15.50
CA HIS A 184 3.76 16.79 14.81
C HIS A 184 3.35 15.41 15.31
N VAL A 185 3.38 14.47 14.36
CA VAL A 185 3.26 13.04 14.62
C VAL A 185 4.66 12.46 14.81
N VAL A 186 4.81 11.61 15.81
CA VAL A 186 6.04 10.88 16.10
C VAL A 186 5.78 9.39 16.02
N VAL A 187 6.67 8.69 15.33
CA VAL A 187 6.74 7.23 15.30
C VAL A 187 8.04 6.82 15.97
N THR A 188 7.97 6.08 17.07
CA THR A 188 9.14 5.80 17.92
C THR A 188 9.15 4.37 18.43
N ASN A 189 10.33 3.78 18.57
CA ASN A 189 10.54 2.49 19.26
C ASN A 189 11.31 2.67 20.58
N GLY A 190 11.29 3.88 21.14
CA GLY A 190 12.03 4.28 22.33
C GLY A 190 13.53 4.54 22.12
N SER A 191 14.13 4.02 21.04
CA SER A 191 15.55 4.23 20.71
C SER A 191 15.76 5.24 19.57
N ALA A 192 14.84 5.28 18.61
CA ALA A 192 14.82 6.20 17.49
C ALA A 192 13.40 6.70 17.25
N ALA A 193 13.28 7.92 16.75
CA ALA A 193 12.00 8.57 16.51
C ALA A 193 12.00 9.30 15.15
N TRP A 194 11.04 8.96 14.31
CA TRP A 194 10.69 9.69 13.09
C TRP A 194 9.63 10.74 13.43
N HIS A 195 9.72 11.93 12.82
CA HIS A 195 8.77 13.01 13.07
C HIS A 195 8.23 13.58 11.75
N ALA A 196 6.92 13.81 11.67
CA ALA A 196 6.29 14.63 10.64
C ALA A 196 5.61 15.84 11.27
N TYR A 197 6.15 17.02 10.96
CA TYR A 197 5.67 18.31 11.40
C TYR A 197 4.69 18.90 10.40
N VAL A 198 3.59 19.46 10.89
CA VAL A 198 2.62 20.21 10.10
C VAL A 198 2.49 21.61 10.70
N TYR A 199 2.68 22.64 9.88
CA TYR A 199 2.74 24.03 10.34
C TYR A 199 2.31 25.02 9.26
N GLU A 200 2.01 26.25 9.68
CA GLU A 200 1.91 27.38 8.75
C GLU A 200 3.34 27.87 8.46
N ASN A 201 3.77 27.82 7.21
CA ASN A 201 5.09 28.29 6.82
C ASN A 201 5.18 29.82 7.01
N SER A 202 6.02 30.26 7.94
CA SER A 202 6.21 31.68 8.30
C SER A 202 6.58 32.61 7.14
N SER A 203 7.14 32.08 6.04
CA SER A 203 7.54 32.86 4.86
C SER A 203 6.44 32.95 3.80
N SER A 204 5.63 31.91 3.65
CA SER A 204 4.61 31.83 2.58
C SER A 204 3.16 31.85 3.06
N GLY A 205 2.90 31.66 4.36
CA GLY A 205 1.56 31.50 4.94
C GLY A 205 0.85 30.21 4.49
N ALA A 206 1.59 29.25 3.93
CA ALA A 206 1.04 28.01 3.39
C ALA A 206 1.10 26.90 4.43
N ILE A 207 0.17 25.96 4.38
CA ILE A 207 0.26 24.71 5.15
C ILE A 207 1.46 23.94 4.62
N ALA A 208 2.41 23.60 5.47
CA ALA A 208 3.64 22.91 5.11
C ALA A 208 3.83 21.65 5.96
N VAL A 209 4.45 20.65 5.34
CA VAL A 209 4.87 19.41 6.01
C VAL A 209 6.38 19.33 5.96
N ALA A 210 7.01 19.07 7.11
CA ALA A 210 8.44 18.77 7.21
C ALA A 210 8.66 17.44 7.91
N VAL A 211 9.73 16.76 7.54
CA VAL A 211 10.07 15.45 8.10
C VAL A 211 11.45 15.49 8.72
N LYS A 212 11.58 14.91 9.91
CA LYS A 212 12.85 14.57 10.53
C LYS A 212 13.00 13.04 10.53
N PRO A 213 13.99 12.51 9.78
CA PRO A 213 14.25 11.07 9.76
C PRO A 213 14.62 10.53 11.15
N ALA A 214 14.41 9.23 11.33
CA ALA A 214 14.77 8.54 12.56
C ALA A 214 16.28 8.56 12.81
N GLY A 215 16.69 8.77 14.07
CA GLY A 215 18.10 8.77 14.46
C GLY A 215 18.89 10.03 14.07
N GLU A 216 18.25 10.99 13.37
CA GLU A 216 18.88 12.23 12.94
C GLU A 216 18.67 13.39 13.91
N SER A 217 19.54 14.39 13.84
CA SER A 217 19.41 15.64 14.61
C SER A 217 18.23 16.48 14.08
N ALA A 218 17.69 17.38 14.91
CA ALA A 218 16.69 18.37 14.49
C ALA A 218 17.11 19.18 13.25
N SER A 219 18.42 19.37 13.06
CA SER A 219 19.01 20.07 11.89
C SER A 219 18.78 19.35 10.56
N ALA A 220 18.44 18.05 10.58
CA ALA A 220 18.13 17.26 9.39
C ALA A 220 16.65 17.37 8.97
N THR A 221 15.84 18.12 9.72
CA THR A 221 14.44 18.37 9.38
C THR A 221 14.36 19.13 8.07
N SER A 222 13.56 18.63 7.13
CA SER A 222 13.40 19.24 5.80
C SER A 222 11.94 19.37 5.44
N GLN A 223 11.55 20.52 4.86
CA GLN A 223 10.22 20.69 4.31
C GLN A 223 10.09 19.80 3.06
N VAL A 224 9.10 18.93 3.06
CA VAL A 224 8.85 17.98 1.98
C VAL A 224 7.75 18.46 1.06
N CYS A 225 6.74 19.16 1.59
CA CYS A 225 5.58 19.65 0.84
C CYS A 225 5.01 20.94 1.42
N SER A 226 4.27 21.66 0.60
CA SER A 226 3.40 22.75 1.04
C SER A 226 2.21 22.98 0.10
N VAL A 227 1.13 23.53 0.64
CA VAL A 227 -0.08 23.89 -0.10
C VAL A 227 -0.66 25.21 0.43
N SER A 228 -1.00 26.12 -0.49
CA SER A 228 -1.65 27.39 -0.14
C SER A 228 -3.17 27.21 -0.10
N ALA A 229 -3.71 26.91 1.07
CA ALA A 229 -5.14 26.72 1.29
C ALA A 229 -5.52 27.10 2.74
N SER A 230 -6.81 27.33 2.99
CA SER A 230 -7.33 27.58 4.35
C SER A 230 -7.38 26.31 5.21
N ASN A 231 -7.48 25.15 4.57
CA ASN A 231 -7.43 23.83 5.17
C ASN A 231 -6.83 22.85 4.16
N ALA A 232 -6.31 21.73 4.64
CA ALA A 232 -5.80 20.66 3.80
C ALA A 232 -5.90 19.32 4.50
N THR A 233 -6.01 18.26 3.71
CA THR A 233 -5.85 16.88 4.18
C THR A 233 -4.38 16.50 4.13
N VAL A 234 -3.84 16.04 5.24
CA VAL A 234 -2.53 15.40 5.35
C VAL A 234 -2.77 13.90 5.48
N ASP A 235 -2.36 13.13 4.49
CA ASP A 235 -2.34 11.68 4.58
C ASP A 235 -0.92 11.26 4.97
N PHE A 236 -0.72 10.95 6.25
CA PHE A 236 0.59 10.59 6.78
C PHE A 236 1.06 9.24 6.23
N THR A 237 0.16 8.26 6.17
CA THR A 237 0.46 6.89 5.70
C THR A 237 0.56 6.81 4.18
N GLY A 238 -0.36 7.42 3.44
CA GLY A 238 -0.33 7.51 1.98
C GLY A 238 0.66 8.56 1.46
N GLY A 239 1.20 9.40 2.35
CA GLY A 239 2.21 10.41 2.04
C GLY A 239 1.73 11.45 1.05
N THR A 240 0.61 12.11 1.32
CA THR A 240 0.06 13.17 0.47
C THR A 240 -0.32 14.42 1.26
N LEU A 241 -0.30 15.58 0.60
CA LEU A 241 -0.78 16.85 1.14
C LEU A 241 -1.76 17.48 0.15
N GLY A 242 -3.00 17.70 0.58
CA GLY A 242 -4.08 18.18 -0.28
C GLY A 242 -4.39 17.23 -1.45
N GLY A 243 -4.15 15.93 -1.26
CA GLY A 243 -4.30 14.90 -2.30
C GLY A 243 -3.17 14.86 -3.34
N VAL A 244 -2.11 15.65 -3.16
CA VAL A 244 -0.92 15.63 -4.02
C VAL A 244 0.18 14.84 -3.33
N ASP A 245 0.85 13.96 -4.07
CA ASP A 245 1.95 13.12 -3.57
C ASP A 245 3.03 13.98 -2.90
N CYS A 246 3.47 13.48 -1.75
CA CYS A 246 4.46 14.11 -0.89
C CYS A 246 5.62 13.14 -0.66
N PRO A 247 6.59 13.04 -1.59
CA PRO A 247 7.57 11.95 -1.61
C PRO A 247 8.42 11.79 -0.33
N GLY A 248 8.61 12.86 0.43
CA GLY A 248 9.37 12.81 1.68
C GLY A 248 8.54 12.42 2.92
N LEU A 249 7.21 12.35 2.80
CA LEU A 249 6.29 11.91 3.86
C LEU A 249 6.12 10.38 3.78
N ALA A 250 7.18 9.66 4.14
CA ALA A 250 7.15 8.21 4.30
C ALA A 250 6.95 7.88 5.79
N PHE A 251 5.72 7.52 6.17
CA PHE A 251 5.32 7.30 7.55
C PHE A 251 6.30 6.41 8.32
N GLY A 252 6.83 6.91 9.44
CA GLY A 252 7.69 6.15 10.36
C GLY A 252 9.07 5.74 9.84
N GLY A 253 9.34 5.82 8.54
CA GLY A 253 10.60 5.42 7.93
C GLY A 253 11.10 4.06 8.43
N GLU A 254 12.40 3.97 8.76
CA GLU A 254 13.02 2.75 9.26
C GLU A 254 12.44 2.27 10.60
N VAL A 255 11.84 3.14 11.42
CA VAL A 255 11.23 2.73 12.70
C VAL A 255 10.04 1.82 12.43
N ALA A 256 9.06 2.30 11.66
CA ALA A 256 7.90 1.48 11.28
C ALA A 256 8.28 0.30 10.38
N GLY A 257 9.25 0.47 9.47
CA GLY A 257 9.70 -0.59 8.55
C GLY A 257 10.41 -1.76 9.23
N SER A 258 10.99 -1.55 10.42
CA SER A 258 11.76 -2.56 11.17
C SER A 258 11.01 -3.19 12.35
N ALA A 259 9.82 -2.67 12.67
CA ALA A 259 9.12 -2.94 13.93
C ALA A 259 8.41 -4.29 13.97
N THR A 260 9.13 -5.40 13.92
CA THR A 260 8.53 -6.74 14.02
C THR A 260 8.16 -7.08 15.46
N THR A 261 9.14 -7.33 16.34
CA THR A 261 8.89 -7.76 17.73
C THR A 261 9.01 -6.63 18.75
N ASP A 262 9.83 -5.62 18.47
CA ASP A 262 10.01 -4.49 19.40
C ASP A 262 8.93 -3.41 19.24
N GLY A 263 8.06 -3.54 18.22
CA GLY A 263 6.95 -2.62 17.94
C GLY A 263 7.36 -1.17 17.68
N TYR A 264 6.36 -0.31 17.54
CA TYR A 264 6.53 1.14 17.64
C TYR A 264 5.28 1.79 18.23
N ASP A 265 5.46 2.98 18.77
CA ASP A 265 4.38 3.82 19.26
C ASP A 265 4.05 4.91 18.24
N VAL A 266 2.77 5.25 18.14
CA VAL A 266 2.29 6.44 17.43
C VAL A 266 1.94 7.49 18.46
N VAL A 267 2.56 8.66 18.32
CA VAL A 267 2.54 9.70 19.34
C VAL A 267 2.20 11.04 18.70
N VAL A 268 1.36 11.81 19.36
CA VAL A 268 1.05 13.19 19.02
C VAL A 268 1.85 14.12 19.93
N ARG A 269 2.39 15.19 19.33
CA ARG A 269 3.09 16.27 20.03
C ARG A 269 2.59 17.62 19.57
N ASN A 270 2.51 18.57 20.50
CA ASN A 270 1.93 19.90 20.28
C ASN A 270 0.55 19.83 19.60
N GLY A 271 -0.31 18.90 20.04
CA GLY A 271 -1.65 18.70 19.51
C GLY A 271 -2.55 19.93 19.57
N ASP A 272 -2.31 20.83 20.53
CA ASP A 272 -2.99 22.12 20.67
C ASP A 272 -2.61 23.15 19.59
N ARG A 273 -1.53 22.89 18.84
CA ARG A 273 -1.01 23.72 17.74
C ARG A 273 -1.48 23.28 16.36
N ALA A 274 -2.51 22.43 16.31
CA ALA A 274 -3.28 22.12 15.13
C ALA A 274 -4.73 21.83 15.52
N ALA A 275 -5.65 22.14 14.63
CA ALA A 275 -7.06 21.79 14.82
C ALA A 275 -7.72 21.34 13.52
N GLY A 276 -8.60 20.36 13.65
CA GLY A 276 -9.38 19.72 12.61
C GLY A 276 -9.88 18.36 13.09
N GLY A 277 -9.81 17.32 12.26
CA GLY A 277 -10.11 15.94 12.66
C GLY A 277 -9.18 14.96 12.00
N TYR A 278 -9.15 13.72 12.49
CA TYR A 278 -8.31 12.68 11.91
C TYR A 278 -8.91 11.30 12.12
N ASP A 279 -8.47 10.38 11.27
CA ASP A 279 -8.71 8.94 11.35
C ASP A 279 -7.36 8.22 11.23
N LEU A 280 -7.22 7.08 11.91
CA LEU A 280 -6.19 6.08 11.63
C LEU A 280 -6.68 4.70 12.05
N THR A 281 -6.24 3.66 11.35
CA THR A 281 -6.45 2.27 11.78
C THR A 281 -5.12 1.68 12.21
N VAL A 282 -5.06 1.17 13.44
CA VAL A 282 -3.86 0.52 14.00
C VAL A 282 -4.10 -0.97 14.15
N ARG A 283 -3.03 -1.77 13.99
CA ARG A 283 -3.05 -3.22 14.13
C ARG A 283 -2.94 -3.60 15.60
N THR A 284 -3.94 -4.29 16.14
CA THR A 284 -4.05 -4.63 17.57
C THR A 284 -3.89 -6.13 17.81
N VAL A 285 -2.68 -6.62 17.53
CA VAL A 285 -2.27 -8.01 17.80
C VAL A 285 -0.97 -8.02 18.59
N GLY A 286 -0.66 -9.16 19.22
CA GLY A 286 0.52 -9.27 20.08
C GLY A 286 0.36 -8.35 21.29
N SER A 287 1.35 -7.49 21.53
CA SER A 287 1.27 -6.42 22.55
C SER A 287 0.67 -5.11 22.03
N GLY A 288 0.42 -4.97 20.73
CA GLY A 288 -0.06 -3.72 20.14
C GLY A 288 -1.46 -3.33 20.59
N SER A 289 -1.63 -2.10 21.08
CA SER A 289 -2.92 -1.59 21.59
C SER A 289 -3.09 -0.08 21.41
N VAL A 290 -4.34 0.38 21.39
CA VAL A 290 -4.68 1.80 21.56
C VAL A 290 -4.42 2.19 23.03
N SER A 291 -4.06 3.44 23.27
CA SER A 291 -3.85 3.94 24.62
C SER A 291 -5.18 4.36 25.27
N ASP A 292 -5.79 3.45 26.04
CA ASP A 292 -7.09 3.69 26.72
C ASP A 292 -7.07 4.85 27.73
N GLU A 293 -5.89 5.27 28.19
CA GLU A 293 -5.73 6.48 29.01
C GLU A 293 -5.90 7.77 28.21
N ASN A 294 -5.59 7.74 26.91
CA ASN A 294 -5.57 8.91 26.05
C ASN A 294 -6.74 8.96 25.04
N VAL A 295 -7.40 7.82 24.81
CA VAL A 295 -8.43 7.65 23.78
C VAL A 295 -9.63 6.96 24.40
N THR A 296 -10.82 7.52 24.21
CA THR A 296 -12.07 6.93 24.71
C THR A 296 -12.38 5.60 24.03
N ASP A 297 -12.87 4.63 24.80
CA ASP A 297 -13.45 3.39 24.26
C ASP A 297 -14.89 3.63 23.80
N GLY A 298 -15.17 3.28 22.54
CA GLY A 298 -16.47 3.48 21.89
C GLY A 298 -16.67 4.89 21.32
N PRO A 299 -17.69 5.10 20.46
CA PRO A 299 -17.89 6.36 19.76
C PRO A 299 -18.00 7.58 20.68
N SER A 300 -17.23 8.63 20.40
CA SER A 300 -17.31 9.91 21.09
C SER A 300 -17.55 11.05 20.11
N ALA A 301 -18.46 11.95 20.48
CA ALA A 301 -18.61 13.20 19.74
C ALA A 301 -17.42 14.11 20.02
N ASP A 302 -16.94 14.13 21.27
CA ASP A 302 -16.12 15.23 21.76
C ASP A 302 -14.63 14.95 21.88
N ASP A 303 -14.31 13.72 22.22
CA ASP A 303 -12.97 13.27 22.52
C ASP A 303 -12.44 12.37 21.40
N PRO A 304 -11.12 12.19 21.27
CA PRO A 304 -10.59 11.11 20.46
C PRO A 304 -11.08 9.77 21.01
N TYR A 305 -11.53 8.90 20.13
CA TYR A 305 -12.07 7.61 20.50
C TYR A 305 -11.58 6.49 19.59
N HIS A 306 -11.80 5.26 20.01
CA HIS A 306 -11.54 4.10 19.19
C HIS A 306 -12.68 3.08 19.21
N VAL A 307 -12.80 2.35 18.11
CA VAL A 307 -13.73 1.24 17.93
C VAL A 307 -13.02 0.05 17.26
N PRO A 308 -13.52 -1.18 17.43
CA PRO A 308 -13.06 -2.34 16.68
C PRO A 308 -13.00 -2.07 15.17
N ALA A 309 -11.92 -2.52 14.53
CA ALA A 309 -11.75 -2.46 13.09
C ALA A 309 -11.09 -3.74 12.56
N VAL A 310 -11.30 -4.05 11.28
CA VAL A 310 -10.49 -5.04 10.56
C VAL A 310 -9.28 -4.31 10.02
N TYR A 311 -8.08 -4.65 10.47
CA TYR A 311 -6.84 -4.05 9.95
C TYR A 311 -6.54 -4.58 8.55
N ALA A 312 -6.54 -5.90 8.38
CA ALA A 312 -6.34 -6.54 7.09
C ALA A 312 -7.19 -7.79 6.97
N VAL A 313 -7.46 -8.21 5.74
CA VAL A 313 -8.04 -9.51 5.44
C VAL A 313 -7.14 -10.22 4.44
N GLU A 314 -6.86 -11.50 4.67
CA GLU A 314 -6.22 -12.35 3.68
C GLU A 314 -7.25 -13.30 3.09
N VAL A 315 -7.41 -13.26 1.77
CA VAL A 315 -8.43 -14.01 1.05
C VAL A 315 -7.74 -14.97 0.08
N PRO A 316 -7.87 -16.29 0.25
CA PRO A 316 -7.44 -17.25 -0.75
C PRO A 316 -8.29 -17.08 -2.01
N ILE A 317 -7.64 -16.93 -3.16
CA ILE A 317 -8.29 -16.78 -4.46
C ILE A 317 -7.82 -17.86 -5.42
N ASP A 318 -8.76 -18.34 -6.23
CA ASP A 318 -8.52 -19.26 -7.33
C ASP A 318 -9.12 -18.72 -8.62
N TYR A 319 -8.43 -18.94 -9.74
CA TYR A 319 -8.92 -18.63 -11.07
C TYR A 319 -8.50 -19.72 -12.05
N TRP A 320 -9.46 -20.31 -12.76
CA TRP A 320 -9.28 -21.42 -13.68
C TRP A 320 -9.91 -21.13 -15.03
N THR A 321 -9.17 -21.43 -16.08
CA THR A 321 -9.63 -21.51 -17.47
C THR A 321 -9.14 -22.81 -18.09
N SER A 322 -9.38 -23.03 -19.39
CA SER A 322 -8.76 -24.16 -20.11
C SER A 322 -7.24 -24.05 -20.24
N GLU A 323 -6.67 -22.86 -20.04
CA GLU A 323 -5.27 -22.53 -20.34
C GLU A 323 -4.47 -22.12 -19.10
N VAL A 324 -5.14 -21.59 -18.07
CA VAL A 324 -4.53 -21.02 -16.87
C VAL A 324 -5.20 -21.57 -15.62
N THR A 325 -4.37 -21.93 -14.65
CA THR A 325 -4.75 -22.20 -13.26
C THR A 325 -3.94 -21.27 -12.38
N TYR A 326 -4.60 -20.47 -11.57
CA TYR A 326 -4.01 -19.53 -10.65
C TYR A 326 -4.60 -19.73 -9.26
N ALA A 327 -3.74 -19.74 -8.24
CA ALA A 327 -4.14 -19.79 -6.84
C ALA A 327 -3.14 -18.97 -6.01
N GLU A 328 -3.65 -18.06 -5.18
CA GLU A 328 -2.84 -17.18 -4.31
C GLU A 328 -3.69 -16.78 -3.10
N THR A 329 -3.06 -16.44 -1.97
CA THR A 329 -3.72 -15.69 -0.91
C THR A 329 -3.41 -14.21 -1.07
N VAL A 330 -4.44 -13.38 -1.28
CA VAL A 330 -4.27 -11.93 -1.39
C VAL A 330 -4.51 -11.27 -0.03
N ARG A 331 -3.54 -10.49 0.44
CA ARG A 331 -3.70 -9.62 1.60
C ARG A 331 -4.27 -8.27 1.17
N VAL A 332 -5.28 -7.80 1.89
CA VAL A 332 -5.97 -6.54 1.63
C VAL A 332 -5.98 -5.70 2.90
N ALA A 333 -5.25 -4.59 2.89
CA ALA A 333 -5.14 -3.62 3.98
C ALA A 333 -5.28 -2.20 3.42
N PRO A 334 -6.50 -1.67 3.29
CA PRO A 334 -6.72 -0.40 2.58
C PRO A 334 -6.01 0.80 3.23
N GLY A 335 -5.53 1.75 2.43
CA GLY A 335 -4.82 2.93 2.98
C GLY A 335 -3.46 2.62 3.60
N GLU A 336 -2.97 1.38 3.43
CA GLU A 336 -1.55 1.07 3.55
C GLU A 336 -0.88 1.44 2.21
N ARG A 337 0.34 1.97 2.24
CA ARG A 337 1.06 2.35 1.01
C ARG A 337 1.67 1.09 0.42
N ASP A 338 1.47 0.87 -0.89
CA ASP A 338 2.22 -0.14 -1.63
C ASP A 338 3.70 0.28 -1.66
N GLU A 339 4.59 -0.51 -1.03
CA GLU A 339 6.05 -0.31 -1.05
C GLU A 339 6.71 -0.71 -2.38
#